data_AF-A0A5E4AHM9-F1
#
_entry.id   AF-A0A5E4AHM9-F1
#
_cell.length_a   1.000
_cell.length_b   1.000
_cell.length_c   1.000
_cell.angle_alpha   90.00
_cell.angle_beta   90.00
_cell.angle_gamma   90.00
#
_symmetry.space_group_name_H-M   'P 1'
#
loop_
_entity.id
_entity.type
_entity.pdbx_description
1 polymer ?
#
loop_
_entity_poly.entity_id
_entity_poly.type
_entity_poly.pdbx_seq_one_letter_code
_entity_poly.pdbx_strand_id
1 'polypeptide(L)'
;MMIITQKITSLAYEIHDGMVRKDEELTPSQRGLAVRRMPSLLEYVSYNCNFMGILAGPLCSYKDYITFIEGRSYHMTQSGENGKEEVQYERTEPSPNESVVQKLLVCGLSLLVHLTISNMLPVEYNIDERFQATASWPTKITYLYMSLLAARPKYYFAWTLADAINNAAGFGFRGYDRNGAAHWDLISNLRIQQIEMSTSFKMFLDNWNIQTALWLKRVCYERASISPTIQTFFLSAIWHGVYPGYYLTFLTGVLMTLAA
;
A
#
# COMPACT_ATOMS: atom_id res chain seq x y z
N MET A 1 0.66 14.93 -4.18
CA MET A 1 0.34 14.71 -5.62
C MET A 1 0.13 13.24 -5.92
N MET A 2 1.10 12.36 -5.60
CA MET A 2 1.05 10.91 -5.88
C MET A 2 -0.20 10.18 -5.36
N ILE A 3 -0.56 10.33 -4.08
CA ILE A 3 -1.73 9.66 -3.48
C ILE A 3 -3.04 10.19 -4.07
N ILE A 4 -3.16 11.49 -4.31
CA ILE A 4 -4.36 12.09 -4.92
C ILE A 4 -4.59 11.51 -6.33
N THR A 5 -3.54 11.37 -7.14
CA THR A 5 -3.64 10.71 -8.46
C THR A 5 -4.19 9.29 -8.33
N GLN A 6 -3.71 8.52 -7.35
CA GLN A 6 -4.24 7.17 -7.10
C GLN A 6 -5.71 7.20 -6.69
N LYS A 7 -6.12 8.12 -5.80
CA LYS A 7 -7.51 8.25 -5.34
C LYS A 7 -8.46 8.62 -6.46
N ILE A 8 -8.09 9.61 -7.28
CA ILE A 8 -8.89 10.08 -8.41
C ILE A 8 -9.05 8.96 -9.45
N THR A 9 -7.94 8.30 -9.82
CA THR A 9 -7.99 7.23 -10.83
C THR A 9 -8.71 5.99 -10.33
N SER A 10 -8.51 5.58 -9.07
CA SER A 10 -9.30 4.50 -8.44
C SER A 10 -10.78 4.82 -8.51
N LEU A 11 -11.19 6.00 -8.05
CA LEU A 11 -12.61 6.38 -8.04
C LEU A 11 -13.21 6.42 -9.44
N ALA A 12 -12.47 6.95 -10.43
CA ALA A 12 -12.93 6.95 -11.82
C ALA A 12 -13.21 5.54 -12.35
N TYR A 13 -12.30 4.59 -12.07
CA TYR A 13 -12.48 3.20 -12.46
C TYR A 13 -13.58 2.49 -11.66
N GLU A 14 -13.70 2.76 -10.36
CA GLU A 14 -14.74 2.21 -9.49
C GLU A 14 -16.14 2.68 -9.91
N ILE A 15 -16.29 3.94 -10.33
CA ILE A 15 -17.52 4.49 -10.92
C ILE A 15 -17.83 3.81 -12.25
N HIS A 16 -16.82 3.69 -13.14
CA HIS A 16 -17.02 3.02 -14.42
C HIS A 16 -17.47 1.56 -14.24
N ASP A 17 -16.84 0.83 -13.33
CA ASP A 17 -17.21 -0.55 -13.03
C ASP A 17 -18.63 -0.67 -12.45
N GLY A 18 -19.07 0.28 -11.61
CA GLY A 18 -20.40 0.21 -10.97
C GLY A 18 -21.55 0.80 -11.78
N MET A 19 -21.29 1.72 -12.71
CA MET A 19 -22.33 2.45 -13.46
C MET A 19 -22.44 2.01 -14.93
N VAL A 20 -21.38 1.43 -15.51
CA VAL A 20 -21.32 1.12 -16.95
C VAL A 20 -21.24 -0.38 -17.21
N ARG A 21 -20.48 -1.12 -16.40
CA ARG A 21 -20.25 -2.56 -16.59
C ARG A 21 -21.31 -3.39 -15.88
N LYS A 22 -21.53 -4.61 -16.36
CA LYS A 22 -22.42 -5.58 -15.71
C LYS A 22 -21.68 -6.35 -14.63
N ASP A 23 -22.38 -6.71 -13.55
CA ASP A 23 -21.80 -7.40 -12.40
C ASP A 23 -21.12 -8.74 -12.78
N GLU A 24 -21.60 -9.44 -13.82
CA GLU A 24 -21.04 -10.70 -14.30
C GLU A 24 -19.67 -10.53 -14.98
N GLU A 25 -19.39 -9.34 -15.52
CA GLU A 25 -18.11 -9.03 -16.20
C GLU A 25 -17.03 -8.57 -15.22
N LEU A 26 -17.40 -8.26 -13.98
CA LEU A 26 -16.49 -7.75 -12.97
C LEU A 26 -15.74 -8.88 -12.27
N THR A 27 -14.44 -8.67 -12.02
CA THR A 27 -13.69 -9.51 -11.09
C THR A 27 -14.29 -9.37 -9.68
N PRO A 28 -14.10 -10.35 -8.77
CA PRO A 28 -14.58 -10.23 -7.38
C PRO A 28 -14.11 -8.95 -6.69
N SER A 29 -12.86 -8.53 -6.94
CA SER A 29 -12.32 -7.27 -6.39
C SER A 29 -13.00 -6.04 -6.98
N GLN A 30 -13.26 -6.02 -8.29
CA GLN A 30 -13.95 -4.90 -8.96
C GLN A 30 -15.38 -4.78 -8.46
N ARG A 31 -16.11 -5.91 -8.40
CA ARG A 31 -17.49 -5.95 -7.88
C ARG A 31 -17.57 -5.47 -6.43
N GLY A 32 -16.60 -5.85 -5.60
CA GLY A 32 -16.54 -5.43 -4.20
C GLY A 32 -16.37 -3.92 -4.03
N LEU A 33 -15.68 -3.25 -4.96
CA LEU A 33 -15.35 -1.81 -4.89
C LEU A 33 -16.20 -0.93 -5.81
N ALA A 34 -17.02 -1.53 -6.67
CA ALA A 34 -17.85 -0.84 -7.64
C ALA A 34 -18.74 0.23 -6.97
N VAL A 35 -18.69 1.45 -7.51
CA VAL A 35 -19.46 2.60 -7.04
C VAL A 35 -20.70 2.74 -7.91
N ARG A 36 -21.86 2.40 -7.34
CA ARG A 36 -23.16 2.37 -8.05
C ARG A 36 -23.99 3.65 -7.91
N ARG A 37 -23.42 4.68 -7.29
CA ARG A 37 -24.00 6.02 -7.15
C ARG A 37 -22.89 7.04 -7.30
N MET A 38 -23.12 8.06 -8.14
CA MET A 38 -22.18 9.17 -8.26
C MET A 38 -21.96 9.88 -6.91
N PRO A 39 -20.70 10.05 -6.47
CA PRO A 39 -20.38 10.89 -5.33
C PRO A 39 -20.87 12.32 -5.56
N SER A 40 -21.46 12.92 -4.54
CA SER A 40 -21.65 14.37 -4.47
C SER A 40 -20.30 15.08 -4.47
N LEU A 41 -20.30 16.38 -4.79
CA LEU A 41 -19.09 17.20 -4.71
C LEU A 41 -18.48 17.17 -3.30
N LEU A 42 -19.32 17.15 -2.27
CA LEU A 42 -18.87 17.08 -0.88
C LEU A 42 -18.19 15.73 -0.58
N GLU A 43 -18.81 14.61 -0.94
CA GLU A 43 -18.21 13.27 -0.76
C GLU A 43 -16.88 13.15 -1.52
N TYR A 44 -16.81 13.68 -2.74
CA TYR A 44 -15.60 13.69 -3.56
C TYR A 44 -14.47 14.51 -2.93
N VAL A 45 -14.74 15.75 -2.51
CA VAL A 45 -13.73 16.62 -1.88
C VAL A 45 -13.33 16.05 -0.52
N SER A 46 -14.28 15.56 0.27
CA SER A 46 -14.01 14.92 1.57
C SER A 46 -13.09 13.71 1.40
N TYR A 47 -13.37 12.84 0.43
CA TYR A 47 -12.51 11.71 0.11
C TYR A 47 -11.11 12.18 -0.28
N ASN A 48 -10.95 13.05 -1.26
CA ASN A 48 -9.63 13.46 -1.76
C ASN A 48 -8.80 14.27 -0.74
N CYS A 49 -9.46 15.14 0.02
CA CYS A 49 -8.81 16.06 0.97
C CYS A 49 -8.80 15.56 2.42
N ASN A 50 -9.18 14.31 2.69
CA ASN A 50 -9.12 13.73 4.02
C ASN A 50 -7.71 13.85 4.63
N PHE A 51 -7.62 14.52 5.79
CA PHE A 51 -6.34 14.85 6.44
C PHE A 51 -5.50 13.62 6.80
N MET A 52 -6.14 12.47 7.09
CA MET A 52 -5.44 11.23 7.45
C MET A 52 -4.63 10.62 6.29
N GLY A 53 -4.94 11.01 5.05
CA GLY A 53 -4.37 10.42 3.84
C GLY A 53 -3.81 11.41 2.81
N ILE A 54 -3.81 12.71 3.10
CA ILE A 54 -3.55 13.74 2.06
C ILE A 54 -2.07 13.82 1.64
N LEU A 55 -1.12 13.61 2.56
CA LEU A 55 0.31 13.77 2.29
C LEU A 55 0.96 12.48 1.79
N ALA A 56 0.95 11.45 2.63
CA ALA A 56 1.67 10.20 2.39
C ALA A 56 0.85 8.96 2.76
N GLY A 57 -0.37 9.16 3.29
CA GLY A 57 -1.12 8.10 3.93
C GLY A 57 -1.52 6.99 2.98
N PRO A 58 -1.84 5.80 3.50
CA PRO A 58 -2.19 4.69 2.65
C PRO A 58 -3.38 5.04 1.78
N LEU A 59 -3.32 4.61 0.52
CA LEU A 59 -4.47 4.67 -0.35
C LEU A 59 -5.59 3.81 0.24
N CYS A 60 -6.81 4.33 0.26
CA CYS A 60 -8.01 3.58 0.57
C CYS A 60 -8.99 3.67 -0.61
N SER A 61 -9.92 2.74 -0.71
CA SER A 61 -11.00 2.85 -1.70
C SER A 61 -12.01 3.91 -1.26
N TYR A 62 -12.76 4.46 -2.22
CA TYR A 62 -13.84 5.40 -1.91
C TYR A 62 -14.93 4.73 -1.07
N LYS A 63 -15.23 3.47 -1.36
CA LYS A 63 -16.25 2.69 -0.63
C LYS A 63 -15.87 2.49 0.83
N ASP A 64 -14.62 2.13 1.12
CA ASP A 64 -14.13 1.99 2.50
C ASP A 64 -14.19 3.33 3.23
N TYR A 65 -13.78 4.41 2.56
CA TYR A 65 -13.80 5.76 3.13
C TYR A 65 -15.21 6.23 3.49
N ILE A 66 -16.17 6.08 2.58
CA ILE A 66 -17.56 6.49 2.83
C ILE A 66 -18.23 5.59 3.87
N THR A 67 -17.95 4.29 3.85
CA THR A 67 -18.43 3.37 4.91
C THR A 67 -17.92 3.79 6.28
N PHE A 68 -16.67 4.26 6.36
CA PHE A 68 -16.09 4.81 7.59
C PHE A 68 -16.74 6.13 8.02
N ILE A 69 -16.86 7.11 7.13
CA ILE A 69 -17.45 8.42 7.45
C ILE A 69 -18.92 8.29 7.87
N GLU A 70 -19.65 7.34 7.28
CA GLU A 70 -21.06 7.08 7.62
C GLU A 70 -21.24 6.15 8.83
N GLY A 71 -20.14 5.72 9.49
CA GLY A 71 -20.19 4.88 10.69
C GLY A 71 -20.66 3.44 10.43
N ARG A 72 -20.63 2.97 9.18
CA ARG A 72 -21.10 1.63 8.80
C ARG A 72 -20.02 0.55 8.82
N SER A 73 -18.78 0.90 9.16
CA SER A 73 -17.62 -0.01 9.09
C SER A 73 -17.79 -1.32 9.89
N TYR A 74 -18.61 -1.30 10.94
CA TYR A 74 -18.84 -2.46 11.82
C TYR A 74 -19.96 -3.38 11.34
N HIS A 75 -20.73 -2.98 10.33
CA HIS A 75 -21.80 -3.78 9.74
C HIS A 75 -21.37 -4.58 8.51
N MET A 76 -20.07 -4.56 8.16
CA MET A 76 -19.59 -5.27 6.98
C MET A 76 -19.58 -6.79 7.24
N THR A 77 -20.56 -7.48 6.65
CA THR A 77 -20.68 -8.93 6.59
C THR A 77 -19.43 -9.56 6.00
N GLN A 78 -18.77 -10.46 6.74
CA GLN A 78 -17.81 -11.36 6.11
C GLN A 78 -18.60 -12.32 5.20
N SER A 79 -18.30 -12.29 3.90
CA SER A 79 -18.80 -13.31 2.97
C SER A 79 -18.18 -14.65 3.36
N GLY A 80 -18.94 -15.49 4.07
CA GLY A 80 -18.50 -16.84 4.42
C GLY A 80 -18.20 -17.67 3.16
N GLU A 81 -17.32 -18.66 3.31
CA GLU A 81 -16.89 -19.60 2.24
C GLU A 81 -18.06 -20.32 1.53
N ASN A 82 -19.29 -20.23 2.05
CA ASN A 82 -20.50 -20.86 1.51
C ASN A 82 -21.57 -19.89 0.96
N GLY A 83 -21.25 -18.61 0.72
CA GLY A 83 -22.19 -17.67 0.09
C GLY A 83 -23.45 -17.34 0.92
N LYS A 84 -23.46 -17.70 2.20
CA LYS A 84 -24.50 -17.26 3.15
C LYS A 84 -23.98 -16.02 3.87
N GLU A 85 -24.66 -14.90 3.67
CA GLU A 85 -24.46 -13.68 4.45
C GLU A 85 -24.92 -13.94 5.88
N GLU A 86 -24.00 -14.33 6.77
CA GLU A 86 -24.27 -14.33 8.21
C GLU A 86 -24.17 -12.90 8.71
N VAL A 87 -25.32 -12.28 8.96
CA VAL A 87 -25.44 -11.01 9.67
C VAL A 87 -24.92 -11.21 11.10
N GLN A 88 -23.65 -10.88 11.35
CA GLN A 88 -23.12 -10.85 12.71
C GLN A 88 -23.76 -9.68 13.46
N TYR A 89 -24.63 -10.01 14.41
CA TYR A 89 -25.21 -9.07 15.37
C TYR A 89 -24.11 -8.31 16.14
N GLU A 90 -24.37 -7.02 16.37
CA GLU A 90 -23.66 -6.06 17.24
C GLU A 90 -22.49 -6.63 18.05
N ARG A 91 -21.32 -6.73 17.43
CA ARG A 91 -20.06 -6.85 18.19
C ARG A 91 -19.64 -5.46 18.66
N THR A 92 -19.19 -5.39 19.90
CA THR A 92 -18.63 -4.19 20.51
C THR A 92 -17.52 -3.62 19.64
N GLU A 93 -17.52 -2.31 19.43
CA GLU A 93 -16.46 -1.63 18.69
C GLU A 93 -15.09 -2.02 19.27
N PRO A 94 -14.20 -2.62 18.46
CA PRO A 94 -12.89 -3.02 18.95
C PRO A 94 -12.09 -1.77 19.29
N SER A 95 -11.30 -1.83 20.35
CA SER A 95 -10.36 -0.76 20.66
C SER A 95 -9.20 -0.77 19.65
N PRO A 96 -8.83 0.37 19.04
CA PRO A 96 -7.64 0.47 18.20
C PRO A 96 -6.35 0.55 19.02
N ASN A 97 -6.44 0.77 20.35
CA ASN A 97 -5.31 1.19 21.18
C ASN A 97 -4.14 0.21 21.13
N GLU A 98 -4.40 -1.09 21.20
CA GLU A 98 -3.33 -2.10 21.13
C GLU A 98 -2.60 -2.03 19.79
N SER A 99 -3.33 -2.00 18.68
CA SER A 99 -2.74 -1.90 17.34
C SER A 99 -1.98 -0.60 17.15
N VAL A 100 -2.52 0.52 17.64
CA VAL A 100 -1.86 1.83 17.58
C VAL A 100 -0.56 1.82 18.38
N VAL A 101 -0.56 1.32 19.62
CA VAL A 101 0.64 1.22 20.45
C VAL A 101 1.71 0.35 19.78
N GLN A 102 1.34 -0.82 19.25
CA GLN A 102 2.26 -1.68 18.51
C GLN A 102 2.88 -0.96 17.30
N LYS A 103 2.06 -0.26 16.50
CA LYS A 103 2.54 0.52 15.34
C LYS A 103 3.43 1.69 15.76
N LEU A 104 3.13 2.36 16.87
CA LEU A 104 3.99 3.44 17.41
C LEU A 104 5.34 2.92 17.89
N LEU A 105 5.40 1.73 18.49
CA LEU A 105 6.67 1.07 18.84
C LEU A 105 7.50 0.77 17.59
N VAL A 106 6.87 0.24 16.54
CA VAL A 106 7.52 0.02 15.24
C VAL A 106 8.02 1.32 14.63
N CYS A 107 7.26 2.41 14.73
CA CYS A 107 7.67 3.74 14.29
C CYS A 107 8.90 4.23 15.06
N GLY A 108 8.88 4.13 16.39
CA GLY A 108 10.00 4.53 17.24
C GLY A 108 11.29 3.77 16.90
N LEU A 109 11.20 2.44 16.75
CA LEU A 109 12.33 1.61 16.34
C LEU A 109 12.82 1.97 14.93
N SER A 110 11.92 2.09 13.96
CA SER A 110 12.29 2.41 12.57
C SER A 110 12.95 3.78 12.45
N LEU A 111 12.44 4.77 13.20
CA LEU A 111 13.02 6.11 13.26
C LEU A 111 14.40 6.09 13.93
N LEU A 112 14.56 5.38 15.05
CA LEU A 112 15.85 5.24 15.72
C LEU A 112 16.90 4.61 14.79
N VAL A 113 16.54 3.53 14.10
CA VAL A 113 17.41 2.88 13.11
C VAL A 113 17.75 3.84 11.97
N HIS A 114 16.78 4.59 11.46
CA HIS A 114 17.02 5.56 10.39
C HIS A 114 18.00 6.67 10.84
N LEU A 115 17.78 7.27 12.00
CA LEU A 115 18.60 8.36 12.52
C LEU A 115 20.01 7.92 12.95
N THR A 116 20.23 6.62 13.18
CA THR A 116 21.53 6.07 13.55
C THR A 116 22.23 5.43 12.36
N ILE A 117 21.68 4.34 11.81
CA ILE A 117 22.31 3.51 10.79
C ILE A 117 22.35 4.22 9.43
N SER A 118 21.28 4.89 9.00
CA SER A 118 21.30 5.59 7.70
C SER A 118 22.32 6.73 7.66
N ASN A 119 22.56 7.39 8.81
CA ASN A 119 23.59 8.43 8.92
C ASN A 119 25.01 7.86 8.95
N MET A 120 25.19 6.63 9.42
CA MET A 120 26.49 5.93 9.36
C MET A 120 26.81 5.38 7.95
N LEU A 121 25.78 5.06 7.17
CA LEU A 121 25.88 4.50 5.82
C LEU A 121 25.13 5.35 4.80
N PRO A 122 25.55 6.62 4.57
CA PRO A 122 24.87 7.51 3.62
C PRO A 122 24.89 6.92 2.22
N VAL A 123 23.73 6.97 1.54
CA VAL A 123 23.57 6.43 0.19
C VAL A 123 24.38 7.24 -0.82
N GLU A 124 24.56 8.53 -0.55
CA GLU A 124 25.31 9.49 -1.36
C GLU A 124 26.79 9.13 -1.48
N TYR A 125 27.34 8.39 -0.51
CA TYR A 125 28.73 7.94 -0.57
C TYR A 125 28.98 6.96 -1.74
N ASN A 126 27.94 6.32 -2.27
CA ASN A 126 28.07 5.49 -3.48
C ASN A 126 28.51 6.30 -4.70
N ILE A 127 28.26 7.62 -4.74
CA ILE A 127 28.65 8.49 -5.86
C ILE A 127 29.83 9.40 -5.52
N ASP A 128 30.44 9.21 -4.34
CA ASP A 128 31.64 9.96 -3.94
C ASP A 128 32.82 9.62 -4.88
N GLU A 129 33.50 10.65 -5.37
CA GLU A 129 34.56 10.51 -6.38
C GLU A 129 35.75 9.68 -5.84
N ARG A 130 36.10 9.87 -4.56
CA ARG A 130 37.22 9.16 -3.94
C ARG A 130 36.87 7.70 -3.69
N PHE A 131 35.65 7.43 -3.24
CA PHE A 131 35.16 6.06 -3.09
C PHE A 131 35.13 5.34 -4.45
N GLN A 132 34.63 6.01 -5.49
CA GLN A 132 34.62 5.46 -6.84
C GLN A 132 36.03 5.22 -7.41
N ALA A 133 36.99 6.10 -7.13
CA ALA A 133 38.35 5.94 -7.63
C ALA A 133 39.14 4.84 -6.90
N THR A 134 38.92 4.65 -5.59
CA THR A 134 39.79 3.82 -4.74
C THR A 134 39.20 2.49 -4.30
N ALA A 135 37.87 2.37 -4.19
CA ALA A 135 37.25 1.16 -3.66
C ALA A 135 37.26 0.01 -4.67
N SER A 136 37.47 -1.21 -4.17
CA SER A 136 37.35 -2.42 -4.99
C SER A 136 35.89 -2.66 -5.42
N TRP A 137 35.70 -3.35 -6.54
CA TRP A 137 34.35 -3.71 -7.03
C TRP A 137 33.47 -4.41 -5.98
N PRO A 138 33.96 -5.44 -5.25
CA PRO A 138 33.20 -6.05 -4.17
C PRO A 138 32.80 -5.05 -3.07
N THR A 139 33.71 -4.17 -2.67
CA THR A 139 33.41 -3.13 -1.68
C THR A 139 32.30 -2.20 -2.14
N LYS A 140 32.30 -1.79 -3.41
CA LYS A 140 31.25 -0.93 -3.98
C LYS A 140 29.89 -1.63 -3.95
N ILE A 141 29.82 -2.90 -4.37
CA ILE A 141 28.57 -3.68 -4.38
C ILE A 141 28.05 -3.89 -2.96
N THR A 142 28.92 -4.28 -2.02
CA THR A 142 28.54 -4.47 -0.62
C THR A 142 28.06 -3.18 0.02
N TYR A 143 28.79 -2.06 -0.19
CA TYR A 143 28.38 -0.77 0.35
C TYR A 143 27.05 -0.30 -0.25
N LEU A 144 26.85 -0.44 -1.57
CA LEU A 144 25.59 -0.12 -2.23
C LEU A 144 24.42 -0.89 -1.60
N TYR A 145 24.57 -2.20 -1.43
CA TYR A 145 23.53 -3.02 -0.81
C TYR A 145 23.24 -2.61 0.64
N MET A 146 24.29 -2.46 1.47
CA MET A 146 24.15 -2.12 2.89
C MET A 146 23.59 -0.71 3.11
N SER A 147 24.01 0.27 2.32
CA SER A 147 23.49 1.65 2.40
C SER A 147 22.02 1.74 1.96
N LEU A 148 21.61 1.02 0.92
CA LEU A 148 20.20 0.95 0.51
C LEU A 148 19.32 0.24 1.56
N LEU A 149 19.82 -0.85 2.17
CA LEU A 149 19.16 -1.48 3.31
C LEU A 149 19.02 -0.50 4.48
N ALA A 150 20.11 0.19 4.83
CA ALA A 150 20.13 1.17 5.90
C ALA A 150 19.17 2.34 5.65
N ALA A 151 18.90 2.72 4.40
CA ALA A 151 17.98 3.79 4.05
C ALA A 151 16.49 3.39 4.08
N ARG A 152 16.17 2.08 4.08
CA ARG A 152 14.79 1.56 4.02
C ARG A 152 13.91 1.91 5.23
N PRO A 153 14.40 1.92 6.50
CA PRO A 153 13.57 2.16 7.68
C PRO A 153 12.80 3.49 7.69
N LYS A 154 13.23 4.51 6.92
CA LYS A 154 12.45 5.74 6.75
C LYS A 154 11.05 5.49 6.17
N TYR A 155 10.92 4.51 5.28
CA TYR A 155 9.63 4.11 4.71
C TYR A 155 8.79 3.33 5.72
N TYR A 156 9.43 2.49 6.55
CA TYR A 156 8.76 1.79 7.66
C TYR A 156 8.18 2.79 8.64
N PHE A 157 8.97 3.77 9.05
CA PHE A 157 8.48 4.87 9.87
C PHE A 157 7.31 5.60 9.22
N ALA A 158 7.48 6.15 8.02
CA ALA A 158 6.47 7.02 7.41
C ALA A 158 5.14 6.30 7.15
N TRP A 159 5.17 5.08 6.59
CA TRP A 159 3.95 4.34 6.26
C TRP A 159 3.30 3.68 7.47
N THR A 160 4.07 3.18 8.45
CA THR A 160 3.49 2.66 9.69
C THR A 160 2.89 3.79 10.54
N LEU A 161 3.49 4.99 10.54
CA LEU A 161 2.93 6.14 11.24
C LEU A 161 1.60 6.57 10.62
N ALA A 162 1.54 6.64 9.28
CA ALA A 162 0.30 6.96 8.60
C ALA A 162 -0.80 5.92 8.89
N ASP A 163 -0.45 4.65 8.93
CA ASP A 163 -1.36 3.56 9.30
C ASP A 163 -1.83 3.69 10.77
N ALA A 164 -0.93 4.03 11.70
CA ALA A 164 -1.27 4.29 13.10
C ALA A 164 -2.24 5.48 13.27
N ILE A 165 -2.06 6.56 12.51
CA ILE A 165 -2.94 7.74 12.53
C ILE A 165 -4.35 7.37 12.09
N ASN A 166 -4.49 6.58 11.01
CA ASN A 166 -5.80 6.14 10.54
C ASN A 166 -6.47 5.24 11.58
N ASN A 167 -5.74 4.26 12.14
CA ASN A 167 -6.26 3.39 13.19
C ASN A 167 -6.70 4.17 14.44
N ALA A 168 -5.93 5.17 14.87
CA ALA A 168 -6.28 6.01 16.00
C ALA A 168 -7.57 6.82 15.76
N ALA A 169 -7.87 7.15 14.50
CA ALA A 169 -9.12 7.77 14.10
C ALA A 169 -10.27 6.76 13.89
N GLY A 170 -10.05 5.47 14.13
CA GLY A 170 -11.05 4.40 13.93
C GLY A 170 -11.13 3.86 12.51
N PHE A 171 -10.26 4.31 11.59
CA PHE A 171 -10.21 3.81 10.21
C PHE A 171 -9.10 2.78 10.03
N GLY A 172 -9.38 1.65 9.39
CA GLY A 172 -8.38 0.59 9.19
C GLY A 172 -8.78 -0.78 9.75
N PHE A 173 -9.95 -0.89 10.38
CA PHE A 173 -10.51 -2.16 10.84
C PHE A 173 -10.99 -3.03 9.66
N ARG A 174 -10.52 -4.27 9.57
CA ARG A 174 -10.91 -5.24 8.53
C ARG A 174 -11.98 -6.21 9.01
N GLY A 175 -12.01 -6.51 10.31
CA GLY A 175 -12.88 -7.54 10.87
C GLY A 175 -12.16 -8.36 11.95
N TYR A 176 -12.81 -9.43 12.37
CA TYR A 176 -12.27 -10.36 13.36
C TYR A 176 -11.72 -11.62 12.69
N ASP A 177 -10.70 -12.23 13.29
CA ASP A 177 -10.26 -13.58 12.93
C ASP A 177 -11.21 -14.66 13.50
N ARG A 178 -10.87 -15.93 13.22
CA ARG A 178 -11.58 -17.11 13.74
C ARG A 178 -11.56 -17.20 15.28
N ASN A 179 -10.59 -16.55 15.92
CA ASN A 179 -10.40 -16.53 17.37
C ASN A 179 -11.07 -15.31 18.03
N GLY A 180 -11.65 -14.39 17.25
CA GLY A 180 -12.26 -13.16 17.75
C GLY A 180 -11.29 -11.99 17.95
N ALA A 181 -10.04 -12.07 17.49
CA ALA A 181 -9.09 -10.97 17.54
C ALA A 181 -9.37 -9.94 16.43
N ALA A 182 -9.32 -8.66 16.77
CA ALA A 182 -9.60 -7.55 15.86
C ALA A 182 -8.39 -7.26 14.95
N HIS A 183 -8.62 -7.25 13.63
CA HIS A 183 -7.59 -6.91 12.65
C HIS A 183 -7.70 -5.47 12.18
N TRP A 184 -6.62 -4.72 12.38
CA TRP A 184 -6.49 -3.30 12.10
C TRP A 184 -5.48 -3.03 10.97
N ASP A 185 -5.59 -3.79 9.89
CA ASP A 185 -4.66 -3.74 8.75
C ASP A 185 -5.37 -3.56 7.40
N LEU A 186 -6.63 -3.09 7.37
CA LEU A 186 -7.42 -2.88 6.15
C LEU A 186 -6.65 -2.06 5.09
N ILE A 187 -6.04 -0.97 5.53
CA ILE A 187 -5.29 -0.03 4.69
C ILE A 187 -3.79 -0.07 4.95
N SER A 188 -3.26 -1.12 5.61
CA SER A 188 -1.82 -1.21 5.88
C SER A 188 -1.03 -1.26 4.57
N ASN A 189 0.04 -0.47 4.52
CA ASN A 189 0.95 -0.39 3.37
C ASN A 189 2.16 -1.31 3.48
N LEU A 190 2.44 -1.83 4.67
CA LEU A 190 3.66 -2.58 4.97
C LEU A 190 3.39 -3.80 5.81
N ARG A 191 4.16 -4.85 5.51
CA ARG A 191 4.26 -6.08 6.29
C ARG A 191 5.74 -6.39 6.51
N ILE A 192 6.35 -5.72 7.48
CA ILE A 192 7.81 -5.63 7.66
C ILE A 192 8.46 -7.01 7.78
N GLN A 193 7.87 -7.91 8.58
CA GLN A 193 8.44 -9.26 8.77
C GLN A 193 8.47 -10.05 7.45
N GLN A 194 7.41 -9.95 6.64
CA GLN A 194 7.31 -10.60 5.34
C GLN A 194 8.25 -9.96 4.30
N ILE A 195 8.53 -8.66 4.43
CA ILE A 195 9.51 -7.96 3.59
C ILE A 195 10.92 -8.45 3.92
N GLU A 196 11.32 -8.44 5.19
CA GLU A 196 12.69 -8.78 5.57
C GLU A 196 12.99 -10.28 5.41
N MET A 197 11.98 -11.14 5.55
CA MET A 197 12.10 -12.59 5.39
C MET A 197 11.66 -13.08 3.99
N SER A 198 11.48 -12.17 3.02
CA SER A 198 11.02 -12.56 1.68
C SER A 198 12.04 -13.45 0.98
N THR A 199 11.60 -14.59 0.44
CA THR A 199 12.44 -15.51 -0.33
C THR A 199 12.39 -15.27 -1.84
N SER A 200 11.50 -14.40 -2.30
CA SER A 200 11.36 -14.02 -3.71
C SER A 200 11.02 -12.54 -3.86
N PHE A 201 11.38 -11.97 -5.03
CA PHE A 201 11.08 -10.57 -5.33
C PHE A 201 9.58 -10.30 -5.37
N LYS A 202 8.79 -11.27 -5.84
CA LYS A 202 7.33 -11.18 -5.82
C LYS A 202 6.80 -11.08 -4.38
N MET A 203 7.29 -11.92 -3.47
CA MET A 203 6.89 -11.86 -2.06
C MET A 203 7.25 -10.52 -1.42
N PHE A 204 8.42 -9.95 -1.74
CA PHE A 204 8.81 -8.61 -1.31
C PHE A 204 7.79 -7.55 -1.78
N LEU A 205 7.47 -7.54 -3.07
CA LEU A 205 6.53 -6.58 -3.67
C LEU A 205 5.11 -6.70 -3.12
N ASP A 206 4.63 -7.92 -2.88
CA ASP A 206 3.28 -8.15 -2.33
C ASP A 206 3.12 -7.60 -0.89
N ASN A 207 4.23 -7.29 -0.21
CA ASN A 207 4.25 -6.79 1.16
C ASN A 207 4.77 -5.34 1.31
N TRP A 208 5.27 -4.75 0.21
CA TRP A 208 5.82 -3.39 0.15
C TRP A 208 4.88 -2.44 -0.58
N ASN A 209 4.46 -1.35 0.07
CA ASN A 209 3.53 -0.36 -0.48
C ASN A 209 2.23 -1.00 -1.03
N ILE A 210 1.64 -1.85 -0.19
CA ILE A 210 0.55 -2.77 -0.55
C ILE A 210 -0.62 -2.05 -1.24
N GLN A 211 -1.05 -0.89 -0.74
CA GLN A 211 -2.20 -0.20 -1.31
C GLN A 211 -1.90 0.37 -2.71
N THR A 212 -0.66 0.81 -2.95
CA THR A 212 -0.21 1.20 -4.31
C THR A 212 -0.16 -0.01 -5.23
N ALA A 213 0.31 -1.16 -4.76
CA ALA A 213 0.32 -2.39 -5.55
C ALA A 213 -1.11 -2.84 -5.92
N LEU A 214 -2.05 -2.75 -4.97
CA LEU A 214 -3.47 -3.02 -5.22
C LEU A 214 -4.09 -2.01 -6.20
N TRP A 215 -3.73 -0.74 -6.13
CA TRP A 215 -4.13 0.26 -7.12
C TRP A 215 -3.63 -0.10 -8.51
N LEU A 216 -2.32 -0.33 -8.67
CA LEU A 216 -1.72 -0.75 -9.94
C LEU A 216 -2.40 -1.99 -10.51
N LYS A 217 -2.72 -2.96 -9.63
CA LYS A 217 -3.46 -4.16 -10.02
C LYS A 217 -4.84 -3.82 -10.59
N ARG A 218 -5.60 -2.96 -9.91
CA ARG A 218 -6.98 -2.62 -10.27
C ARG A 218 -7.08 -1.69 -11.48
N VAL A 219 -6.16 -0.75 -11.65
CA VAL A 219 -6.22 0.24 -12.73
C VAL A 219 -5.50 -0.22 -14.00
N CYS A 220 -4.56 -1.16 -13.89
CA CYS A 220 -3.77 -1.64 -15.01
C CYS A 220 -3.80 -3.16 -15.16
N TYR A 221 -3.30 -3.92 -14.19
CA TYR A 221 -3.09 -5.36 -14.35
C TYR A 221 -4.37 -6.12 -14.74
N GLU A 222 -5.47 -5.92 -14.01
CA GLU A 222 -6.74 -6.60 -14.28
C GLU A 222 -7.46 -6.09 -15.54
N ARG A 223 -6.99 -4.99 -16.12
CA ARG A 223 -7.60 -4.34 -17.30
C ARG A 223 -6.76 -4.50 -18.57
N ALA A 224 -5.50 -4.88 -18.43
CA ALA A 224 -4.60 -5.11 -19.55
C ALA A 224 -4.88 -6.48 -20.19
N SER A 225 -5.04 -6.51 -21.51
CA SER A 225 -5.22 -7.75 -22.28
C SER A 225 -3.90 -8.38 -22.72
N ILE A 226 -2.83 -7.59 -22.86
CA ILE A 226 -1.55 -8.03 -23.43
C ILE A 226 -0.42 -7.75 -22.42
N SER A 227 0.28 -8.77 -21.94
CA SER A 227 1.38 -8.61 -20.97
C SER A 227 1.06 -7.72 -19.75
N PRO A 228 0.05 -8.07 -18.93
CA PRO A 228 -0.38 -7.26 -17.78
C PRO A 228 0.74 -6.86 -16.83
N THR A 229 1.67 -7.78 -16.54
CA THR A 229 2.84 -7.52 -15.69
C THR A 229 3.71 -6.39 -16.26
N ILE A 230 4.10 -6.48 -17.53
CA ILE A 230 4.96 -5.47 -18.17
C ILE A 230 4.29 -4.09 -18.14
N GLN A 231 3.01 -4.03 -18.54
CA GLN A 231 2.26 -2.77 -18.52
C GLN A 231 2.15 -2.17 -17.12
N THR A 232 1.93 -3.02 -16.10
CA THR A 232 1.80 -2.59 -14.71
C THR A 232 3.11 -2.02 -14.17
N PHE A 233 4.25 -2.69 -14.44
CA PHE A 233 5.56 -2.19 -14.04
C PHE A 233 5.95 -0.92 -14.80
N PHE A 234 5.59 -0.81 -16.08
CA PHE A 234 5.81 0.41 -16.87
C PHE A 234 4.98 1.59 -16.34
N LEU A 235 3.71 1.35 -16.01
CA LEU A 235 2.85 2.35 -15.35
C LEU A 235 3.43 2.77 -13.99
N SER A 236 3.93 1.80 -13.21
CA SER A 236 4.62 2.08 -11.95
C SER A 236 5.84 2.96 -12.15
N ALA A 237 6.65 2.73 -13.19
CA ALA A 237 7.80 3.58 -13.51
C ALA A 237 7.39 5.03 -13.77
N ILE A 238 6.39 5.23 -14.63
CA ILE A 238 5.85 6.57 -14.94
C ILE A 238 5.33 7.26 -13.69
N TRP A 239 4.61 6.53 -12.83
CA TRP A 239 4.08 7.07 -11.59
C TRP A 239 5.21 7.57 -10.68
N HIS A 240 6.31 6.81 -10.53
CA HIS A 240 7.45 7.24 -9.72
C HIS A 240 8.21 8.43 -10.32
N GLY A 241 8.27 8.55 -11.65
CA GLY A 241 8.77 9.74 -12.34
C GLY A 241 9.44 9.44 -13.67
N VAL A 242 9.96 10.50 -14.32
CA VAL A 242 10.56 10.42 -15.66
C VAL A 242 12.07 10.16 -15.67
N TYR A 243 12.69 10.04 -14.49
CA TYR A 243 14.13 9.76 -14.40
C TYR A 243 14.45 8.33 -14.90
N PRO A 244 15.51 8.14 -15.72
CA PRO A 244 15.85 6.83 -16.30
C PRO A 244 16.02 5.70 -15.29
N GLY A 245 16.50 6.01 -14.08
CA GLY A 245 16.68 5.04 -13.00
C GLY A 245 15.39 4.32 -12.58
N TYR A 246 14.23 4.98 -12.71
CA TYR A 246 12.95 4.31 -12.43
C TYR A 246 12.65 3.24 -13.48
N TYR A 247 12.75 3.56 -14.77
CA TYR A 247 12.51 2.61 -15.84
C TYR A 247 13.44 1.41 -15.76
N LEU A 248 14.74 1.63 -15.49
CA LEU A 248 15.69 0.53 -15.26
C LEU A 248 15.22 -0.37 -14.10
N THR A 249 14.88 0.24 -12.96
CA THR A 249 14.43 -0.48 -11.76
C THR A 249 13.19 -1.34 -12.04
N PHE A 250 12.15 -0.76 -12.64
CA PHE A 250 10.89 -1.47 -12.88
C PHE A 250 10.98 -2.50 -14.00
N LEU A 251 11.77 -2.25 -15.06
CA LEU A 251 11.99 -3.25 -16.12
C LEU A 251 12.81 -4.45 -15.60
N THR A 252 13.83 -4.21 -14.76
CA THR A 252 14.50 -5.32 -14.04
C THR A 252 13.52 -6.04 -13.13
N GLY A 253 12.63 -5.30 -12.46
CA GLY A 253 11.56 -5.86 -11.63
C GLY A 253 10.64 -6.82 -12.38
N VAL A 254 10.29 -6.52 -13.64
CA VAL A 254 9.53 -7.44 -14.51
C VAL A 254 10.23 -8.78 -14.61
N LEU A 255 11.52 -8.79 -14.98
CA LEU A 255 12.28 -10.03 -15.17
C LEU A 255 12.35 -10.84 -13.88
N MET A 256 12.61 -10.17 -12.75
CA MET A 256 12.68 -10.80 -11.43
C MET A 256 11.33 -11.36 -10.98
N THR A 257 10.22 -10.67 -11.27
CA THR A 257 8.87 -11.15 -10.91
C THR A 257 8.43 -12.32 -11.79
N LEU A 258 8.81 -12.36 -13.07
CA LEU A 258 8.48 -13.47 -13.97
C LEU A 258 9.31 -14.73 -13.70
N ALA A 259 10.51 -14.57 -13.13
CA ALA A 259 11.39 -15.68 -12.78
C ALA A 259 11.13 -16.27 -11.38
N ALA A 260 10.33 -15.60 -10.55
CA ALA A 260 10.00 -15.98 -9.17
C ALA A 260 8.74 -16.84 -9.09
#